data_AF-A0A0R2QFT3-F1
#
_entry.id   AF-A0A0R2QFT3-F1
#
_cell.length_a   1.000
_cell.length_b   1.000
_cell.length_c   1.000
_cell.angle_alpha   90.00
_cell.angle_beta   90.00
_cell.angle_gamma   90.00
#
_symmetry.space_group_name_H-M   'P 1'
#
loop_
_entity.id
_entity.type
_entity.pdbx_description
1 polymer ?
#
loop_
_entity_poly.entity_id
_entity_poly.type
_entity_poly.pdbx_seq_one_letter_code
_entity_poly.pdbx_strand_id
1 'polypeptide(L)'
;MENSAGLGGIALVLAAVVWLFIFVPGYTKRSQINETTKLIQAARRTEEKSRVPTDDDRLRRLLSTQRGFSIIFILATLASIASVVAATAQNSWWFGFAIALPLSFASLFIQRAAANQAAKLAGNIHRSRQRVRANASKSQTKIAKDRQWSPNPLPKPMTEARKGELLLPLAEVIEISAPKKSLASKEIDEILARRRAI
;
A
#
# COMPACT_ATOMS: atom_id res chain seq x y z
N MET A 1 -57.09 7.54 25.05
CA MET A 1 -56.11 8.40 24.35
C MET A 1 -54.79 8.24 25.06
N GLU A 2 -53.92 7.41 24.49
CA GLU A 2 -52.72 6.88 25.14
C GLU A 2 -51.51 7.74 24.79
N ASN A 3 -50.76 8.13 25.83
CA ASN A 3 -49.61 9.01 25.74
C ASN A 3 -48.36 8.28 25.20
N SER A 4 -48.35 7.94 23.91
CA SER A 4 -47.18 7.33 23.24
C SER A 4 -46.12 8.34 22.77
N ALA A 5 -46.35 9.64 22.96
CA ALA A 5 -45.41 10.69 22.54
C ALA A 5 -44.20 10.87 23.48
N GLY A 6 -44.28 10.42 24.74
CA GLY A 6 -43.22 10.63 25.74
C GLY A 6 -42.02 9.69 25.62
N LEU A 7 -42.25 8.43 25.24
CA LEU A 7 -41.19 7.41 25.22
C LEU A 7 -40.25 7.58 24.01
N GLY A 8 -40.79 7.97 22.85
CA GLY A 8 -40.01 8.18 21.63
C GLY A 8 -39.08 9.40 21.71
N GLY A 9 -39.52 10.48 22.35
CA GLY A 9 -38.70 11.68 22.53
C GLY A 9 -37.50 11.44 23.46
N ILE A 10 -37.71 10.74 24.57
CA ILE A 10 -36.64 10.41 25.54
C ILE A 10 -35.63 9.44 24.92
N ALA A 11 -36.09 8.46 24.13
CA ALA A 11 -35.21 7.56 23.39
C ALA A 11 -34.32 8.29 22.37
N LEU A 12 -34.86 9.29 21.67
CA LEU A 12 -34.09 10.11 20.73
C LEU A 12 -33.06 11.00 21.44
N VAL A 13 -33.39 11.56 22.60
CA VAL A 13 -32.45 12.35 23.40
C VAL A 13 -31.32 11.47 23.94
N LEU A 14 -31.63 10.28 24.45
CA LEU A 14 -30.61 9.32 24.90
C LEU A 14 -29.72 8.86 23.74
N ALA A 15 -30.30 8.57 22.57
CA ALA A 15 -29.54 8.22 21.37
C ALA A 15 -28.62 9.38 20.93
N ALA A 16 -29.09 10.63 20.98
CA ALA A 16 -28.30 11.80 20.62
C ALA A 16 -27.14 12.05 21.60
N VAL A 17 -27.36 11.89 22.91
CA VAL A 17 -26.30 12.04 23.93
C VAL A 17 -25.23 10.96 23.80
N VAL A 18 -25.63 9.70 23.58
CA VAL A 18 -24.68 8.60 23.33
C VAL A 18 -23.90 8.82 22.03
N TRP A 19 -24.58 9.29 20.98
CA TRP A 19 -23.92 9.62 19.71
C TRP A 19 -22.87 10.72 19.89
N LEU A 20 -23.21 11.78 20.62
CA LEU A 20 -22.31 12.90 20.88
C LEU A 20 -21.11 12.46 21.74
N PHE A 21 -21.31 11.60 22.74
CA PHE A 21 -20.23 11.04 23.56
C PHE A 21 -19.28 10.12 22.77
N ILE A 22 -19.77 9.39 21.76
CA ILE A 22 -18.94 8.55 20.89
C ILE A 22 -18.21 9.38 19.82
N PHE A 23 -18.85 10.41 19.26
CA PHE A 23 -18.31 11.13 18.10
C PHE A 23 -17.49 12.39 18.46
N VAL A 24 -17.69 13.00 19.64
CA VAL A 24 -17.04 14.28 20.00
C VAL A 24 -15.62 14.18 20.58
N PRO A 25 -15.23 13.17 21.40
CA PRO A 25 -13.90 13.16 22.04
C PRO A 25 -12.71 13.02 21.06
N GLY A 26 -12.97 12.67 19.80
CA GLY A 26 -11.93 12.33 18.81
C GLY A 26 -11.35 13.50 17.99
N TYR A 27 -11.87 14.72 18.11
CA TYR A 27 -11.61 15.77 17.10
C TYR A 27 -10.54 16.82 17.47
N THR A 28 -10.29 17.10 18.76
CA THR A 28 -9.55 18.32 19.14
C THR A 28 -8.02 18.19 19.16
N LYS A 29 -7.46 16.97 19.25
CA LYS A 29 -6.00 16.72 19.20
C LYS A 29 -5.50 16.18 17.85
N ARG A 30 -6.40 16.02 16.87
CA ARG A 30 -6.10 15.31 15.61
C ARG A 30 -5.42 16.20 14.56
N SER A 31 -5.55 17.52 14.62
CA SER A 31 -5.10 18.42 13.54
C SER A 31 -3.58 18.42 13.33
N GLN A 32 -2.79 18.54 14.40
CA GLN A 32 -1.31 18.61 14.29
C GLN A 32 -0.66 17.27 13.94
N ILE A 33 -1.21 16.16 14.44
CA ILE A 33 -0.78 14.81 14.08
C ILE A 33 -1.14 14.51 12.62
N ASN A 34 -2.29 14.99 12.14
CA ASN A 34 -2.70 14.80 10.74
C ASN A 34 -1.80 15.56 9.75
N GLU A 35 -1.31 16.75 10.08
CA GLU A 35 -0.42 17.54 9.20
C GLU A 35 0.92 16.83 8.94
N THR A 36 1.60 16.40 10.01
CA THR A 36 2.88 15.67 9.91
C THR A 36 2.70 14.30 9.26
N THR A 37 1.60 13.60 9.58
CA THR A 37 1.25 12.33 8.94
C THR A 37 0.94 12.51 7.46
N LYS A 38 0.26 13.59 7.05
CA LYS A 38 -0.03 13.90 5.64
C LYS A 38 1.23 14.13 4.84
N LEU A 39 2.23 14.84 5.38
CA LEU A 39 3.50 15.08 4.69
C LEU A 39 4.30 13.79 4.51
N ILE A 40 4.40 12.96 5.56
CA ILE A 40 5.06 11.64 5.49
C ILE A 40 4.31 10.71 4.53
N GLN A 41 2.98 10.77 4.52
CA GLN A 41 2.15 9.96 3.64
C GLN A 41 2.22 10.44 2.18
N ALA A 42 2.37 11.74 1.93
CA ALA A 42 2.60 12.30 0.60
C ALA A 42 3.96 11.87 0.04
N ALA A 43 5.01 11.93 0.85
CA ALA A 43 6.35 11.45 0.49
C ALA A 43 6.37 9.94 0.21
N ARG A 44 5.69 9.13 1.03
CA ARG A 44 5.54 7.69 0.76
C ARG A 44 4.75 7.42 -0.52
N ARG A 45 3.68 8.17 -0.80
CA ARG A 45 2.89 7.97 -2.03
C ARG A 45 3.69 8.27 -3.29
N THR A 46 4.58 9.26 -3.27
CA THR A 46 5.46 9.54 -4.41
C THR A 46 6.49 8.43 -4.64
N GLU A 47 6.99 7.83 -3.58
CA GLU A 47 7.93 6.70 -3.63
C GLU A 47 7.24 5.37 -3.98
N GLU A 48 6.02 5.15 -3.51
CA GLU A 48 5.19 3.98 -3.86
C GLU A 48 4.72 4.02 -5.31
N LYS A 49 4.49 5.21 -5.89
CA LYS A 49 4.02 5.34 -7.29
C LYS A 49 5.06 4.89 -8.32
N SER A 50 6.35 4.98 -7.99
CA SER A 50 7.45 4.50 -8.85
C SER A 50 7.83 3.05 -8.59
N ARG A 51 7.32 2.44 -7.51
CA ARG A 51 7.65 1.06 -7.13
C ARG A 51 6.89 0.05 -7.99
N VAL A 52 7.63 -0.90 -8.57
CA VAL A 52 7.01 -2.07 -9.24
C VAL A 52 6.25 -2.89 -8.19
N PRO A 53 4.95 -3.16 -8.40
CA PRO A 53 4.13 -3.87 -7.41
C PRO A 53 4.66 -5.28 -7.17
N THR A 54 4.98 -5.59 -5.92
CA THR A 54 5.50 -6.90 -5.51
C THR A 54 4.36 -7.92 -5.44
N ASP A 55 4.67 -9.22 -5.55
CA ASP A 55 3.67 -10.29 -5.42
C ASP A 55 2.93 -10.25 -4.07
N ASP A 56 3.62 -9.83 -3.00
CA ASP A 56 3.01 -9.62 -1.69
C ASP A 56 1.97 -8.48 -1.71
N ASP A 57 2.18 -7.41 -2.49
CA ASP A 57 1.25 -6.29 -2.63
C ASP A 57 -0.01 -6.73 -3.40
N ARG A 58 0.19 -7.52 -4.46
CA ARG A 58 -0.91 -8.14 -5.22
C ARG A 58 -1.76 -9.05 -4.35
N LEU A 59 -1.12 -9.87 -3.51
CA LEU A 59 -1.80 -10.73 -2.55
C LEU A 59 -2.62 -9.91 -1.54
N ARG A 60 -2.04 -8.85 -0.97
CA ARG A 60 -2.75 -7.95 -0.05
C ARG A 60 -3.97 -7.31 -0.70
N ARG A 61 -3.86 -6.88 -1.97
CA ARG A 61 -4.99 -6.33 -2.73
C ARG A 61 -6.09 -7.37 -2.96
N LEU A 62 -5.73 -8.60 -3.32
CA LEU A 62 -6.71 -9.68 -3.51
C LEU A 62 -7.43 -10.06 -2.20
N LEU A 63 -6.71 -10.07 -1.08
CA LEU A 63 -7.31 -10.31 0.23
C LEU A 63 -8.22 -9.16 0.67
N SER A 64 -7.85 -7.91 0.38
CA SER A 64 -8.70 -6.76 0.70
C SER A 64 -9.97 -6.75 -0.14
N THR A 65 -9.90 -7.08 -1.44
CA THR A 65 -11.10 -7.24 -2.28
C THR A 65 -11.96 -8.41 -1.80
N GLN A 66 -11.38 -9.58 -1.51
CA GLN A 66 -12.13 -10.72 -0.97
C GLN A 66 -12.90 -10.35 0.31
N ARG A 67 -12.24 -9.67 1.26
CA ARG A 67 -12.88 -9.26 2.52
C ARG A 67 -13.95 -8.20 2.30
N GLY A 68 -13.69 -7.21 1.44
CA GLY A 68 -14.66 -6.17 1.10
C GLY A 68 -15.93 -6.75 0.47
N PHE A 69 -15.79 -7.60 -0.55
CA PHE A 69 -16.91 -8.27 -1.19
C PHE A 69 -17.59 -9.32 -0.29
N SER A 70 -16.88 -9.90 0.68
CA SER A 70 -17.54 -10.74 1.69
C SER A 70 -18.51 -9.96 2.57
N ILE A 71 -18.16 -8.73 2.95
CA ILE A 71 -19.04 -7.88 3.75
C ILE A 71 -20.24 -7.44 2.91
N ILE A 72 -19.99 -7.00 1.67
CA ILE A 72 -21.07 -6.62 0.74
C ILE A 72 -22.02 -7.80 0.50
N PHE A 73 -21.50 -9.01 0.34
CA PHE A 73 -22.31 -10.22 0.20
C PHE A 73 -23.22 -10.45 1.42
N ILE A 74 -22.68 -10.36 2.63
CA ILE A 74 -23.48 -10.55 3.86
C ILE A 74 -24.55 -9.47 3.98
N LEU A 75 -24.22 -8.21 3.70
CA LEU A 75 -25.18 -7.11 3.75
C LEU A 75 -26.27 -7.26 2.67
N ALA A 76 -25.90 -7.64 1.45
CA ALA A 76 -26.83 -7.83 0.35
C ALA A 76 -27.75 -9.05 0.57
N THR A 77 -27.23 -10.14 1.13
CA THR A 77 -28.05 -11.31 1.52
C THR A 77 -29.04 -10.97 2.62
N LEU A 78 -28.61 -10.26 3.67
CA LEU A 78 -29.50 -9.79 4.72
C LEU A 78 -30.57 -8.84 4.17
N ALA A 79 -30.19 -7.90 3.29
CA ALA A 79 -31.13 -7.00 2.63
C ALA A 79 -32.14 -7.74 1.74
N SER A 80 -31.69 -8.80 1.06
CA SER A 80 -32.56 -9.67 0.25
C SER A 80 -33.58 -10.39 1.14
N ILE A 81 -33.15 -11.01 2.24
CA ILE A 81 -34.05 -11.70 3.19
C ILE A 81 -35.03 -10.69 3.81
N ALA A 82 -34.55 -9.54 4.26
CA ALA A 82 -35.38 -8.49 4.83
C ALA A 82 -36.42 -7.96 3.82
N SER A 83 -36.05 -7.84 2.54
CA SER A 83 -36.96 -7.42 1.47
C SER A 83 -38.07 -8.45 1.23
N VAL A 84 -37.78 -9.75 1.30
CA VAL A 84 -38.82 -10.80 1.19
C VAL A 84 -39.79 -10.74 2.37
N VAL A 85 -39.27 -10.58 3.60
CA VAL A 85 -40.12 -10.45 4.79
C VAL A 85 -40.97 -9.19 4.72
N ALA A 86 -40.42 -8.06 4.30
CA ALA A 86 -41.16 -6.82 4.15
C ALA A 86 -42.19 -6.88 3.00
N ALA A 87 -41.94 -7.70 1.98
CA ALA A 87 -42.87 -7.91 0.87
C ALA A 87 -44.18 -8.60 1.30
N THR A 88 -44.21 -9.28 2.45
CA THR A 88 -45.46 -9.82 3.00
C THR A 88 -46.39 -8.72 3.51
N ALA A 89 -45.85 -7.53 3.84
CA ALA A 89 -46.62 -6.38 4.30
C ALA A 89 -46.94 -5.41 3.15
N GLN A 90 -46.00 -5.18 2.22
CA GLN A 90 -46.17 -4.23 1.13
C GLN A 90 -45.47 -4.69 -0.16
N ASN A 91 -46.22 -4.76 -1.26
CA ASN A 91 -45.74 -5.31 -2.54
C ASN A 91 -44.51 -4.58 -3.14
N SER A 92 -44.26 -3.32 -2.79
CA SER A 92 -43.12 -2.54 -3.30
C SER A 92 -41.75 -3.12 -2.89
N TRP A 93 -41.67 -3.94 -1.84
CA TRP A 93 -40.41 -4.53 -1.39
C TRP A 93 -39.84 -5.60 -2.32
N TRP A 94 -40.63 -6.11 -3.28
CA TRP A 94 -40.12 -6.99 -4.34
C TRP A 94 -39.05 -6.33 -5.20
N PHE A 95 -39.08 -5.00 -5.38
CA PHE A 95 -38.01 -4.28 -6.09
C PHE A 95 -36.69 -4.32 -5.30
N GLY A 96 -36.75 -4.19 -3.97
CA GLY A 96 -35.57 -4.33 -3.10
C GLY A 96 -34.96 -5.72 -3.21
N PHE A 97 -35.79 -6.77 -3.22
CA PHE A 97 -35.34 -8.14 -3.43
C PHE A 97 -34.71 -8.35 -4.81
N ALA A 98 -35.35 -7.84 -5.87
CA ALA A 98 -34.88 -7.95 -7.25
C ALA A 98 -33.51 -7.30 -7.47
N ILE A 99 -33.12 -6.32 -6.66
CA ILE A 99 -31.79 -5.69 -6.70
C ILE A 99 -30.80 -6.36 -5.75
N ALA A 100 -31.22 -6.65 -4.51
CA ALA A 100 -30.34 -7.18 -3.47
C ALA A 100 -29.86 -8.61 -3.80
N LEU A 101 -30.70 -9.42 -4.44
CA LEU A 101 -30.36 -10.79 -4.81
C LEU A 101 -29.25 -10.87 -5.87
N PRO A 102 -29.33 -10.21 -7.04
CA PRO A 102 -28.24 -10.24 -8.01
C PRO A 102 -26.96 -9.58 -7.48
N LEU A 103 -27.08 -8.52 -6.65
CA LEU A 103 -25.92 -7.92 -5.99
C LEU A 103 -25.20 -8.91 -5.07
N SER A 104 -25.97 -9.68 -4.29
CA SER A 104 -25.45 -10.75 -3.45
C SER A 104 -24.70 -11.79 -4.28
N PHE A 105 -25.31 -12.33 -5.34
CA PHE A 105 -24.64 -13.31 -6.19
C PHE A 105 -23.38 -12.74 -6.86
N ALA A 106 -23.43 -11.54 -7.42
CA ALA A 106 -22.27 -10.88 -8.01
C ALA A 106 -21.13 -10.73 -6.99
N SER A 107 -21.45 -10.31 -5.77
CA SER A 107 -20.48 -10.18 -4.68
C SER A 107 -19.83 -11.52 -4.32
N LEU A 108 -20.62 -12.60 -4.27
CA LEU A 108 -20.13 -13.95 -4.01
C LEU A 108 -19.19 -14.45 -5.11
N PHE A 109 -19.50 -14.22 -6.39
CA PHE A 109 -18.62 -14.61 -7.50
C PHE A 109 -17.30 -13.86 -7.46
N ILE A 110 -17.32 -12.54 -7.24
CA ILE A 110 -16.11 -11.73 -7.14
C ILE A 110 -15.27 -12.17 -5.93
N GLN A 111 -15.90 -12.42 -4.79
CA GLN A 111 -15.23 -12.94 -3.60
C GLN A 111 -14.55 -14.29 -3.86
N ARG A 112 -15.25 -15.25 -4.49
CA ARG A 112 -14.67 -16.57 -4.80
C ARG A 112 -13.54 -16.48 -5.82
N ALA A 113 -13.68 -15.64 -6.84
CA ALA A 113 -12.62 -15.42 -7.82
C ALA A 113 -11.37 -14.82 -7.16
N ALA A 114 -11.54 -13.79 -6.32
CA ALA A 114 -10.44 -13.18 -5.57
C ALA A 114 -9.77 -14.17 -4.61
N ALA A 115 -10.55 -14.98 -3.88
CA ALA A 115 -10.05 -16.00 -2.97
C ALA A 115 -9.20 -17.06 -3.69
N ASN A 116 -9.68 -17.55 -4.84
CA ASN A 116 -8.95 -18.54 -5.64
C ASN A 116 -7.63 -17.98 -6.18
N GLN A 117 -7.62 -16.73 -6.65
CA GLN A 117 -6.40 -16.07 -7.11
C GLN A 117 -5.41 -15.81 -5.96
N ALA A 118 -5.92 -15.38 -4.79
CA ALA A 118 -5.11 -15.18 -3.59
C ALA A 118 -4.46 -16.50 -3.13
N ALA A 119 -5.21 -17.60 -3.10
CA ALA A 119 -4.71 -18.92 -2.72
C ALA A 119 -3.61 -19.42 -3.67
N LYS A 120 -3.81 -19.27 -4.99
CA LYS A 120 -2.79 -19.61 -6.00
C LYS A 120 -1.51 -18.80 -5.81
N LEU A 121 -1.63 -17.49 -5.62
CA LEU A 121 -0.49 -16.59 -5.45
C LEU A 121 0.26 -16.88 -4.15
N ALA A 122 -0.45 -17.05 -3.03
CA ALA A 122 0.14 -17.43 -1.74
C ALA A 122 0.89 -18.77 -1.83
N GLY A 123 0.31 -19.76 -2.54
CA GLY A 123 0.98 -21.03 -2.81
C GLY A 123 2.29 -20.87 -3.59
N ASN A 124 2.31 -20.02 -4.62
CA ASN A 124 3.51 -19.73 -5.40
C ASN A 124 4.59 -19.04 -4.57
N ILE A 125 4.22 -18.05 -3.74
CA ILE A 125 5.14 -17.35 -2.82
C ILE A 125 5.71 -18.34 -1.80
N HIS A 126 4.89 -19.23 -1.25
CA HIS A 126 5.37 -20.24 -0.31
C HIS A 126 6.37 -21.20 -0.98
N ARG A 127 6.04 -21.70 -2.18
CA ARG A 127 6.92 -22.59 -2.95
C ARG A 127 8.23 -21.91 -3.35
N SER A 128 8.21 -20.64 -3.74
CA SER A 128 9.44 -19.91 -4.09
C SER A 128 10.35 -19.77 -2.87
N ARG A 129 9.80 -19.42 -1.70
CA ARG A 129 10.54 -19.36 -0.43
C ARG A 129 11.10 -20.73 -0.03
N GLN A 130 10.34 -21.80 -0.20
CA GLN A 130 10.82 -23.16 0.06
C GLN A 130 11.97 -23.55 -0.89
N ARG A 131 11.89 -23.20 -2.18
CA ARG A 131 12.97 -23.46 -3.15
C ARG A 131 14.26 -22.74 -2.79
N VAL A 132 14.18 -21.47 -2.37
CA VAL A 132 15.35 -20.71 -1.91
C VAL A 132 15.98 -21.38 -0.68
N ARG A 133 15.18 -21.80 0.30
CA ARG A 133 15.67 -22.54 1.48
C ARG A 133 16.32 -23.87 1.12
N ALA A 134 15.70 -24.64 0.22
CA ALA A 134 16.25 -25.92 -0.24
C ALA A 134 17.54 -25.75 -1.06
N ASN A 135 17.65 -24.68 -1.84
CA ASN A 135 18.87 -24.36 -2.57
C ASN A 135 19.98 -23.87 -1.63
N ALA A 136 19.63 -23.06 -0.63
CA ALA A 136 20.56 -22.60 0.40
C ALA A 136 21.07 -23.75 1.28
N SER A 137 20.21 -24.71 1.63
CA SER A 137 20.66 -25.91 2.36
C SER A 137 21.59 -26.76 1.49
N LYS A 138 21.27 -26.94 0.21
CA LYS A 138 22.15 -27.63 -0.75
C LYS A 138 23.49 -26.91 -0.92
N SER A 139 23.52 -25.58 -1.05
CA SER A 139 24.78 -24.83 -1.13
C SER A 139 25.58 -24.96 0.16
N GLN A 140 24.92 -24.91 1.32
CA GLN A 140 25.58 -25.11 2.61
C GLN A 140 26.20 -26.51 2.72
N THR A 141 25.50 -27.57 2.26
CA THR A 141 26.07 -28.92 2.23
C THR A 141 27.25 -29.06 1.28
N LYS A 142 27.25 -28.32 0.14
CA LYS A 142 28.41 -28.26 -0.75
C LYS A 142 29.60 -27.58 -0.08
N ILE A 143 29.39 -26.41 0.54
CA ILE A 143 30.43 -25.67 1.28
C ILE A 143 30.99 -26.51 2.43
N ALA A 144 30.15 -27.23 3.18
CA ALA A 144 30.58 -28.08 4.29
C ALA A 144 31.41 -29.29 3.84
N LYS A 145 31.25 -29.75 2.59
CA LYS A 145 32.06 -30.80 1.97
C LYS A 145 33.37 -30.24 1.41
N ASP A 146 33.34 -29.00 0.96
CA ASP A 146 34.45 -28.29 0.30
C ASP A 146 35.17 -27.36 1.30
N ARG A 147 35.54 -27.87 2.48
CA ARG A 147 36.18 -27.12 3.60
C ARG A 147 37.59 -26.57 3.28
N GLN A 148 37.94 -26.48 2.01
CA GLN A 148 39.17 -25.87 1.55
C GLN A 148 38.95 -24.37 1.50
N TRP A 149 39.89 -23.60 2.06
CA TRP A 149 39.84 -22.14 1.97
C TRP A 149 39.89 -21.76 0.48
N SER A 150 38.80 -21.19 -0.04
CA SER A 150 38.76 -20.60 -1.36
C SER A 150 38.60 -19.09 -1.24
N PRO A 151 39.34 -18.28 -2.03
CA PRO A 151 39.18 -16.83 -2.03
C PRO A 151 37.73 -16.45 -2.32
N ASN A 152 37.14 -15.53 -1.56
CA ASN A 152 35.81 -14.99 -1.85
C ASN A 152 35.89 -14.26 -3.20
N PRO A 153 35.28 -14.79 -4.29
CA PRO A 153 35.38 -14.16 -5.58
C PRO A 153 34.74 -12.78 -5.49
N LEU A 154 35.43 -11.76 -6.00
CA LEU A 154 34.83 -10.44 -6.14
C LEU A 154 33.54 -10.60 -6.97
N PRO A 155 32.44 -9.92 -6.59
CA PRO A 155 31.21 -9.95 -7.37
C PRO A 155 31.56 -9.59 -8.81
N LYS A 156 31.07 -10.39 -9.77
CA LYS A 156 31.29 -10.11 -11.18
C LYS A 156 30.85 -8.67 -11.45
N PRO A 157 31.68 -7.84 -12.10
CA PRO A 157 31.29 -6.47 -12.44
C PRO A 157 29.93 -6.53 -13.16
N MET A 158 29.01 -5.61 -12.80
CA MET A 158 27.70 -5.52 -13.44
C MET A 158 27.92 -5.25 -14.92
N THR A 159 27.86 -6.31 -15.73
CA THR A 159 28.07 -6.29 -17.19
C THR A 159 29.21 -5.36 -17.62
N GLU A 160 30.40 -5.93 -17.83
CA GLU A 160 31.31 -5.32 -18.80
C GLU A 160 30.48 -5.05 -20.06
N ALA A 161 30.31 -3.77 -20.39
CA ALA A 161 29.87 -3.33 -21.70
C ALA A 161 30.57 -4.23 -22.72
N ARG A 162 29.78 -4.98 -23.50
CA ARG A 162 30.25 -5.95 -24.50
C ARG A 162 31.54 -5.43 -25.14
N LYS A 163 32.69 -6.06 -24.82
CA LYS A 163 33.97 -5.75 -25.48
C LYS A 163 33.75 -5.93 -26.99
N GLY A 164 33.61 -4.81 -27.71
CA GLY A 164 33.40 -4.79 -29.16
C GLY A 164 32.15 -4.04 -29.65
N GLU A 165 31.22 -3.60 -28.80
CA GLU A 165 30.11 -2.74 -29.23
C GLU A 165 30.33 -1.28 -28.77
N LEU A 166 30.31 -0.35 -29.73
CA LEU A 166 30.23 1.09 -29.48
C LEU A 166 28.88 1.37 -28.79
N LEU A 167 28.90 1.42 -27.46
CA LEU A 167 27.77 1.96 -26.72
C LEU A 167 27.70 3.46 -26.99
N LEU A 168 26.64 3.89 -27.66
CA LEU A 168 26.21 5.29 -27.62
C LEU A 168 26.11 5.69 -26.14
N PRO A 169 26.69 6.83 -25.72
CA PRO A 169 26.69 7.22 -24.32
C PRO A 169 25.25 7.30 -23.82
N LEU A 170 24.92 6.50 -22.78
CA LEU A 170 23.57 6.46 -22.19
C LEU A 170 23.16 7.79 -21.53
N ALA A 171 24.09 8.73 -21.42
CA ALA A 171 23.84 10.09 -20.95
C ALA A 171 24.58 11.08 -21.84
N GLU A 172 23.86 12.14 -22.24
CA GLU A 172 24.43 13.31 -22.89
C GLU A 172 25.50 13.92 -21.97
N VAL A 173 26.77 13.83 -22.36
CA VAL A 173 27.87 14.48 -21.67
C VAL A 173 27.72 15.98 -21.90
N ILE A 174 27.13 16.68 -20.94
CA ILE A 174 27.10 18.14 -20.94
C ILE A 174 28.52 18.61 -20.66
N GLU A 175 29.18 19.16 -21.67
CA GLU A 175 30.43 19.89 -21.49
C GLU A 175 30.16 21.08 -20.56
N ILE A 176 30.82 21.12 -19.40
CA ILE A 176 30.74 22.26 -18.49
C ILE A 176 31.51 23.42 -19.14
N SER A 177 30.83 24.18 -19.99
CA SER A 177 31.38 25.32 -20.75
C SER A 177 31.68 26.56 -19.90
N ALA A 178 31.53 26.48 -18.58
CA ALA A 178 31.88 27.55 -17.65
C ALA A 178 32.96 27.05 -16.66
N PRO A 179 34.25 27.35 -16.86
CA PRO A 179 35.23 27.19 -15.80
C PRO A 179 34.78 28.05 -14.61
N LYS A 180 34.82 27.46 -13.40
CA LYS A 180 34.59 28.20 -12.14
C LYS A 180 35.41 29.49 -12.19
N LYS A 181 34.76 30.64 -11.97
CA LYS A 181 35.44 31.95 -11.87
C LYS A 181 36.62 31.82 -10.91
N SER A 182 37.83 31.83 -11.45
CA SER A 182 39.04 31.99 -10.66
C SER A 182 38.97 33.39 -10.04
N LEU A 183 39.22 33.47 -8.73
CA LEU A 183 39.22 34.74 -8.01
C LEU A 183 40.17 35.72 -8.73
N ALA A 184 39.73 36.97 -8.89
CA ALA A 184 40.56 37.98 -9.53
C ALA A 184 41.74 38.32 -8.59
N SER A 185 42.92 38.66 -9.14
CA SER A 185 44.13 38.95 -8.35
C SER A 185 43.89 39.94 -7.20
N LYS A 186 42.97 40.90 -7.41
CA LYS A 186 42.58 41.90 -6.41
C LYS A 186 41.86 41.29 -5.19
N GLU A 187 41.02 40.28 -5.40
CA GLU A 187 40.33 39.55 -4.33
C GLU A 187 41.33 38.71 -3.53
N ILE A 188 42.37 38.18 -4.20
CA ILE A 188 43.46 37.45 -3.55
C ILE A 188 44.27 38.40 -2.65
N ASP A 189 44.61 39.58 -3.15
CA ASP A 189 45.34 40.60 -2.37
C ASP A 189 44.55 41.07 -1.15
N GLU A 190 43.23 41.23 -1.29
CA GLU A 190 42.36 41.61 -0.17
C GLU A 190 42.29 40.50 0.90
N ILE A 191 42.19 39.23 0.50
CA ILE A 191 42.23 38.09 1.42
C ILE A 191 43.59 38.01 2.13
N LEU A 192 44.70 38.24 1.42
CA LEU A 192 46.05 38.24 2.01
C LEU A 192 46.25 39.42 2.97
N ALA A 193 45.78 40.61 2.62
CA ALA A 193 45.83 41.77 3.50
C ALA A 193 45.04 41.53 4.80
N ARG A 194 43.84 40.93 4.70
CA ARG A 194 43.04 40.57 5.87
C ARG A 194 43.72 39.53 6.76
N ARG A 195 44.46 38.58 6.18
CA ARG A 195 45.25 37.60 6.94
C ARG A 195 46.50 38.19 7.61
N ARG A 196 47.08 39.26 7.07
CA ARG A 196 48.24 39.96 7.67
C ARG A 196 47.83 40.93 8.79
N ALA A 197 46.56 41.29 8.86
CA ALA A 197 46.01 42.18 9.89
C ALA A 197 45.51 41.44 11.15
N ILE A 198 45.68 40.12 11.20
CA ILE A 198 45.44 39.24 12.36
C ILE A 198 46.81 38.77 12.86
#